data_AF-A0A6N4TDU7-F1
#
_entry.id   AF-A0A6N4TDU7-F1
#
_cell.length_a   1.000
_cell.length_b   1.000
_cell.length_c   1.000
_cell.angle_alpha   90.00
_cell.angle_beta   90.00
_cell.angle_gamma   90.00
#
_symmetry.space_group_name_H-M   'P 1'
#
loop_
_entity.id
_entity.type
_entity.pdbx_description
1 polymer ?
#
loop_
_entity_poly.entity_id
_entity_poly.type
_entity_poly.pdbx_seq_one_letter_code
_entity_poly.pdbx_strand_id
1 'polypeptide(L)'
;MLAAYATAIAACSESPDFSLRLDYPDRKPLHAQIGNIMLDAVDSAVIACHTNVVSFMALAQACAEGIQQRLAVDLLDGASVLAAYQAAGLDRPALPAIAMTSLLGVRTTYAIPETSDPLLGMPAYEIATQPGTALHFQVLEEESALLYNIDLHTGLISKELGSTLMRHLGTILQTLAKSPAEWNTRPQSLLIANKEVPRG
;
A
#
# COMPACT_ATOMS: atom_id res chain seq x y z
N MET A 1 3.19 -7.25 0.62
CA MET A 1 1.98 -6.55 0.15
C MET A 1 2.26 -5.51 -0.92
N LEU A 2 3.13 -4.51 -0.70
CA LEU A 2 3.45 -3.48 -1.71
C LEU A 2 3.88 -4.08 -3.07
N ALA A 3 4.79 -5.07 -3.07
CA ALA A 3 5.20 -5.77 -4.29
C ALA A 3 4.05 -6.51 -5.01
N ALA A 4 3.10 -7.10 -4.26
CA ALA A 4 1.94 -7.76 -4.84
C ALA A 4 1.00 -6.74 -5.50
N TYR A 5 0.79 -5.60 -4.85
CA TYR A 5 0.01 -4.50 -5.39
C TYR A 5 0.66 -3.89 -6.63
N ALA A 6 1.98 -3.65 -6.59
CA ALA A 6 2.74 -3.18 -7.74
C ALA A 6 2.65 -4.17 -8.92
N THR A 7 2.75 -5.47 -8.66
CA THR A 7 2.58 -6.52 -9.68
C THR A 7 1.18 -6.50 -10.30
N ALA A 8 0.13 -6.34 -9.48
CA ALA A 8 -1.24 -6.26 -9.96
C ALA A 8 -1.49 -5.02 -10.85
N ILE A 9 -0.93 -3.87 -10.47
CA ILE A 9 -1.00 -2.62 -11.25
C ILE A 9 -0.24 -2.77 -12.57
N ALA A 10 1.00 -3.28 -12.53
CA ALA A 10 1.83 -3.44 -13.71
C ALA A 10 1.16 -4.28 -14.81
N ALA A 11 0.37 -5.29 -14.42
CA ALA A 11 -0.39 -6.11 -15.36
C ALA A 11 -1.53 -5.37 -16.06
N CYS A 12 -1.92 -4.20 -15.56
CA CYS A 12 -2.96 -3.33 -16.13
C CYS A 12 -2.40 -1.98 -16.61
N SER A 13 -1.07 -1.81 -16.59
CA SER A 13 -0.37 -0.57 -16.93
C SER A 13 0.38 -0.74 -18.26
N GLU A 14 0.53 0.35 -19.01
CA GLU A 14 1.38 0.38 -20.21
C GLU A 14 2.88 0.38 -19.86
N SER A 15 3.23 0.82 -18.65
CA SER A 15 4.60 0.85 -18.13
C SER A 15 4.78 -0.11 -16.94
N PRO A 16 5.85 -0.92 -16.91
CA PRO A 16 6.21 -1.72 -15.74
C PRO A 16 6.89 -0.89 -14.63
N ASP A 17 7.27 0.35 -14.94
CA ASP A 17 7.96 1.28 -14.05
C ASP A 17 7.02 2.44 -13.68
N PHE A 18 6.79 2.61 -12.37
CA PHE A 18 5.98 3.69 -11.82
C PHE A 18 6.33 3.91 -10.34
N SER A 19 5.78 4.95 -9.74
CA SER A 19 5.89 5.19 -8.30
C SER A 19 4.50 5.15 -7.65
N LEU A 20 4.44 4.70 -6.41
CA LEU A 20 3.25 4.75 -5.59
C LEU A 20 3.53 5.47 -4.27
N ARG A 21 2.49 6.05 -3.68
CA ARG A 21 2.54 6.60 -2.32
C ARG A 21 2.26 5.49 -1.32
N LEU A 22 3.10 5.33 -0.31
CA LEU A 22 2.87 4.48 0.85
C LEU A 22 2.56 5.36 2.05
N ASP A 23 1.36 5.25 2.58
CA ASP A 23 0.93 5.91 3.80
C ASP A 23 0.99 4.92 4.97
N TYR A 24 1.54 5.35 6.11
CA TYR A 24 1.76 4.51 7.27
C TYR A 24 1.65 5.33 8.57
N PRO A 25 1.22 4.70 9.68
CA PRO A 25 1.20 5.37 10.97
C PRO A 25 2.64 5.60 11.47
N ASP A 26 2.99 6.85 11.75
CA ASP A 26 4.27 7.27 12.31
C ASP A 26 4.07 8.20 13.53
N ARG A 27 3.71 7.59 14.66
CA ARG A 27 3.63 8.31 15.93
C ARG A 27 5.00 8.30 16.62
N LYS A 28 5.85 9.26 16.28
CA LYS A 28 7.18 9.41 16.89
C LYS A 28 7.08 9.54 18.42
N PRO A 29 7.92 8.86 19.22
CA PRO A 29 7.87 8.86 20.70
C PRO A 29 8.48 10.13 21.29
N LEU A 30 8.05 11.30 20.82
CA LEU A 30 8.62 12.61 21.19
C LEU A 30 8.16 13.09 22.58
N HIS A 31 7.10 12.50 23.14
CA HIS A 31 6.57 12.85 24.44
C HIS A 31 5.92 11.65 25.13
N ALA A 32 6.02 11.57 26.46
CA ALA A 32 5.48 10.45 27.25
C ALA A 32 3.95 10.26 27.08
N GLN A 33 3.22 11.33 26.80
CA GLN A 33 1.77 11.30 26.58
C GLN A 33 1.38 11.16 25.10
N ILE A 34 2.32 10.99 24.17
CA ILE A 34 2.01 11.00 22.73
C ILE A 34 0.95 9.96 22.37
N GLY A 35 0.93 8.79 23.02
CA GLY A 35 -0.09 7.77 22.79
C GLY A 35 -1.52 8.17 23.19
N ASN A 36 -1.69 9.20 24.02
CA ASN A 36 -2.98 9.66 24.54
C ASN A 36 -3.56 10.87 23.79
N ILE A 37 -2.91 11.29 22.71
CA ILE A 37 -3.33 12.47 21.94
C ILE A 37 -4.04 12.02 20.67
N MET A 38 -5.26 12.49 20.46
CA MET A 38 -5.93 12.39 19.17
C MET A 38 -5.23 13.33 18.19
N LEU A 39 -4.49 12.76 17.25
CA LEU A 39 -3.74 13.50 16.24
C LEU A 39 -3.66 12.65 14.97
N ASP A 40 -3.54 13.32 13.83
CA ASP A 40 -3.16 12.68 12.59
C ASP A 40 -1.65 12.41 12.63
N ALA A 41 -1.29 11.13 12.74
CA ALA A 41 0.09 10.64 12.75
C ALA A 41 0.36 9.79 11.51
N VAL A 42 -0.26 10.12 10.38
CA VAL A 42 0.07 9.47 9.11
C VAL A 42 1.29 10.18 8.50
N ASP A 43 2.31 9.41 8.17
CA ASP A 43 3.39 9.84 7.29
C ASP A 43 3.31 9.09 5.95
N SER A 44 3.99 9.62 4.94
CA SER A 44 3.96 9.10 3.58
C SER A 44 5.34 9.00 2.95
N ALA A 45 5.55 7.95 2.15
CA ALA A 45 6.75 7.73 1.39
C ALA A 45 6.41 7.48 -0.09
N VAL A 46 7.21 8.02 -1.00
CA VAL A 46 7.12 7.67 -2.43
C VAL A 46 8.06 6.50 -2.72
N ILE A 47 7.49 5.39 -3.15
CA ILE A 47 8.19 4.13 -3.43
C ILE A 47 8.19 3.90 -4.95
N ALA A 48 9.39 3.86 -5.53
CA ALA A 48 9.57 3.47 -6.92
C ALA A 48 9.36 1.94 -7.06
N CYS A 49 8.61 1.54 -8.08
CA CYS A 49 8.27 0.16 -8.37
C CYS A 49 8.77 -0.18 -9.78
N HIS A 50 9.74 -1.10 -9.82
CA HIS A 50 10.29 -1.64 -11.07
C HIS A 50 9.88 -3.10 -11.19
N THR A 51 8.79 -3.38 -11.91
CA THR A 51 8.20 -4.72 -11.91
C THR A 51 8.79 -5.67 -12.95
N ASN A 52 9.62 -5.16 -13.87
CA ASN A 52 10.36 -5.97 -14.83
C ASN A 52 11.64 -6.55 -14.19
N VAL A 53 11.46 -7.45 -13.22
CA VAL A 53 12.57 -8.09 -12.49
C VAL A 53 12.55 -9.60 -12.64
N VAL A 54 13.68 -10.22 -12.32
CA VAL A 54 13.90 -11.66 -12.51
C VAL A 54 13.01 -12.54 -11.64
N SER A 55 12.59 -12.06 -10.47
CA SER A 55 11.72 -12.80 -9.54
C SER A 55 10.83 -11.90 -8.68
N PHE A 56 9.73 -12.45 -8.16
CA PHE A 56 8.89 -11.77 -7.18
C PHE A 56 9.65 -11.45 -5.89
N MET A 57 10.54 -12.36 -5.45
CA MET A 57 11.43 -12.13 -4.31
C MET A 57 12.30 -10.88 -4.51
N ALA A 58 12.87 -10.70 -5.71
CA ALA A 58 13.67 -9.51 -6.02
C ALA A 58 12.83 -8.23 -5.95
N LEU A 59 11.59 -8.26 -6.46
CA LEU A 59 10.67 -7.12 -6.35
C LEU A 59 10.34 -6.82 -4.87
N ALA A 60 10.02 -7.85 -4.09
CA ALA A 60 9.69 -7.71 -2.67
C ALA A 60 10.86 -7.11 -1.87
N GLN A 61 12.08 -7.57 -2.14
CA GLN A 61 13.28 -7.06 -1.51
C GLN A 61 13.55 -5.59 -1.90
N ALA A 62 13.46 -5.25 -3.19
CA ALA A 62 13.64 -3.87 -3.65
C ALA A 62 12.59 -2.91 -3.05
N CYS A 63 11.34 -3.36 -2.92
CA CYS A 63 10.28 -2.61 -2.24
C CYS A 63 10.62 -2.40 -0.76
N ALA A 64 11.07 -3.45 -0.06
CA ALA A 64 11.44 -3.37 1.35
C ALA A 64 12.62 -2.42 1.59
N GLU A 65 13.65 -2.50 0.76
CA GLU A 65 14.79 -1.57 0.78
C GLU A 65 14.35 -0.13 0.53
N GLY A 66 13.48 0.09 -0.47
CA GLY A 66 12.92 1.42 -0.75
C GLY A 66 12.14 1.98 0.43
N ILE A 67 11.35 1.16 1.12
CA ILE A 67 10.66 1.54 2.36
C ILE A 67 11.69 1.90 3.43
N GLN A 68 12.66 1.02 3.72
CA GLN A 68 13.67 1.26 4.75
C GLN A 68 14.47 2.54 4.51
N GLN A 69 14.89 2.80 3.28
CA GLN A 69 15.59 4.02 2.91
C GLN A 69 14.75 5.27 3.16
N ARG A 70 13.44 5.22 2.87
CA ARG A 70 12.52 6.33 3.12
C ARG A 70 12.25 6.54 4.61
N LEU A 71 12.10 5.45 5.38
CA LEU A 71 11.95 5.50 6.83
C LEU A 71 13.23 5.96 7.55
N ALA A 72 14.40 5.69 6.97
CA ALA A 72 15.69 6.12 7.51
C ALA A 72 15.98 7.61 7.28
N VAL A 73 15.14 8.32 6.50
CA VAL A 73 15.20 9.78 6.43
C VAL A 73 14.65 10.33 7.73
N ASP A 74 15.55 10.47 8.69
CA ASP A 74 15.27 11.15 9.95
C ASP A 74 14.79 12.58 9.69
N LEU A 75 14.03 13.11 10.65
CA LEU A 75 13.44 14.46 10.66
C LEU A 75 14.31 15.47 9.90
N LEU A 76 13.98 15.73 8.63
CA LEU A 76 14.54 16.86 7.92
C LEU A 76 14.14 18.11 8.71
N ASP A 77 15.09 19.02 8.91
CA ASP A 77 14.80 20.32 9.50
C ASP A 77 13.61 20.96 8.76
N GLY A 78 12.56 21.31 9.50
CA GLY A 78 11.32 21.83 8.95
C GLY A 78 11.55 23.11 8.13
N ALA A 79 12.57 23.91 8.46
CA ALA A 79 12.93 25.07 7.66
C ALA A 79 13.54 24.67 6.30
N SER A 80 14.37 23.64 6.27
CA SER A 80 14.94 23.06 5.05
C SER A 80 13.86 22.44 4.14
N VAL A 81 12.89 21.73 4.73
CA VAL A 81 11.73 21.19 4.00
C VAL A 81 10.87 22.31 3.44
N LEU A 82 10.55 23.32 4.26
CA LEU A 82 9.74 24.46 3.81
C LEU A 82 10.46 25.27 2.73
N ALA A 83 11.77 25.48 2.85
CA ALA A 83 12.58 26.15 1.84
C ALA A 83 12.56 25.38 0.51
N ALA A 84 12.76 24.06 0.54
CA ALA A 84 12.67 23.21 -0.65
C ALA A 84 11.25 23.23 -1.26
N TYR A 85 10.21 23.20 -0.42
CA TYR A 85 8.81 23.25 -0.84
C TYR A 85 8.43 24.59 -1.48
N GLN A 86 8.94 25.70 -0.95
CA GLN A 86 8.72 27.04 -1.52
C GLN A 86 9.52 27.24 -2.81
N ALA A 87 10.75 26.71 -2.87
CA ALA A 87 11.59 26.77 -4.07
C ALA A 87 10.99 26.01 -5.26
N ALA A 88 10.22 24.95 -5.01
CA ALA A 88 9.53 24.19 -6.07
C ALA A 88 8.36 24.94 -6.75
N GLY A 89 7.87 26.05 -6.17
CA GLY A 89 6.87 26.92 -6.82
C GLY A 89 5.56 26.20 -7.23
N LEU A 90 5.08 26.47 -8.45
CA LEU A 90 3.91 25.78 -9.05
C LEU A 90 4.27 24.43 -9.68
N ASP A 91 5.56 24.15 -9.91
CA ASP A 91 6.08 22.89 -10.47
C ASP A 91 6.31 21.83 -9.38
N ARG A 92 5.50 21.87 -8.32
CA ARG A 92 5.57 20.89 -7.23
C ARG A 92 5.26 19.51 -7.80
N PRO A 93 6.13 18.50 -7.55
CA PRO A 93 5.79 17.13 -7.90
C PRO A 93 4.52 16.74 -7.12
N ALA A 94 3.45 16.47 -7.84
CA ALA A 94 2.25 15.90 -7.24
C ALA A 94 2.61 14.53 -6.66
N LEU A 95 2.08 14.21 -5.48
CA LEU A 95 2.15 12.86 -4.96
C LEU A 95 1.51 11.90 -5.97
N PRO A 96 2.02 10.66 -6.12
CA PRO A 96 1.39 9.68 -6.98
C PRO A 96 -0.09 9.52 -6.66
N ALA A 97 -0.95 9.50 -7.68
CA ALA A 97 -2.39 9.29 -7.53
C ALA A 97 -2.74 7.84 -7.14
N ILE A 98 -1.75 6.96 -7.11
CA ILE A 98 -1.85 5.57 -6.68
C ILE A 98 -1.22 5.48 -5.30
N ALA A 99 -2.02 5.07 -4.31
CA ALA A 99 -1.59 4.98 -2.93
C ALA A 99 -1.81 3.59 -2.34
N MET A 100 -1.05 3.29 -1.29
CA MET A 100 -1.22 2.15 -0.42
C MET A 100 -1.18 2.62 1.03
N THR A 101 -2.14 2.20 1.86
CA THR A 101 -2.04 2.34 3.33
C THR A 101 -1.77 0.97 3.94
N SER A 102 -0.70 0.88 4.74
CA SER A 102 -0.35 -0.35 5.45
C SER A 102 -0.67 -0.21 6.93
N LEU A 103 -1.64 -0.99 7.41
CA LEU A 103 -1.98 -1.14 8.84
C LEU A 103 -1.45 -2.47 9.42
N LEU A 104 -0.53 -3.14 8.71
CA LEU A 104 0.16 -4.33 9.21
C LEU A 104 0.96 -3.99 10.49
N GLY A 105 0.88 -4.85 11.51
CA GLY A 105 1.56 -4.65 12.78
C GLY A 105 1.01 -3.50 13.66
N VAL A 106 -0.04 -2.81 13.24
CA VAL A 106 -0.67 -1.73 14.02
C VAL A 106 -1.29 -2.28 15.30
N ARG A 107 -1.99 -3.42 15.25
CA ARG A 107 -2.59 -4.04 16.46
C ARG A 107 -1.55 -4.47 17.50
N THR A 108 -0.36 -4.88 17.08
CA THR A 108 0.76 -5.18 17.98
C THR A 108 1.26 -3.93 18.71
N THR A 109 1.12 -2.76 18.08
CA THR A 109 1.59 -1.47 18.60
C THR A 109 0.49 -0.72 19.37
N TYR A 110 -0.76 -0.87 18.94
CA TYR A 110 -1.95 -0.25 19.50
C TYR A 110 -2.95 -1.38 19.77
N ALA A 111 -3.06 -1.80 21.03
CA ALA A 111 -4.12 -2.71 21.44
C ALA A 111 -5.46 -1.99 21.25
N ILE A 112 -6.11 -2.22 20.11
CA ILE A 112 -7.50 -1.82 19.89
C ILE A 112 -8.32 -2.87 20.64
N PRO A 113 -8.96 -2.54 21.77
CA PRO A 113 -9.75 -3.51 22.50
C PRO A 113 -10.93 -3.90 21.60
N GLU A 114 -11.05 -5.19 21.30
CA GLU A 114 -12.27 -5.71 20.69
C GLU A 114 -13.37 -5.71 21.76
N THR A 115 -14.02 -4.57 21.91
CA THR A 115 -15.25 -4.51 22.70
C THR A 115 -16.40 -4.98 21.83
N SER A 116 -17.15 -5.96 22.34
CA SER A 116 -18.39 -6.45 21.71
C SER A 116 -19.47 -5.37 21.63
N ASP A 117 -19.29 -4.26 22.36
CA ASP A 117 -20.16 -3.09 22.38
C ASP A 117 -19.30 -1.81 22.40
N PRO A 118 -18.91 -1.28 21.22
CA PRO A 118 -18.12 -0.06 21.15
C PRO A 118 -18.97 1.13 21.58
N LEU A 119 -18.38 2.06 22.35
CA LEU A 119 -19.05 3.29 22.78
C LEU A 119 -19.62 4.11 21.60
N LEU A 120 -18.98 4.01 20.42
CA LEU A 120 -19.38 4.69 19.20
C LEU A 120 -20.21 3.80 18.25
N GLY A 121 -20.60 2.61 18.70
CA GLY A 121 -21.24 1.58 17.88
C GLY A 121 -20.25 0.82 16.98
N MET A 122 -20.74 -0.25 16.37
CA MET A 122 -19.96 -1.02 15.42
C MET A 122 -19.81 -0.24 14.10
N PRO A 123 -18.59 -0.12 13.53
CA PRO A 123 -18.40 0.50 12.23
C PRO A 123 -19.15 -0.31 11.16
N ALA A 124 -20.06 0.35 10.43
CA ALA A 124 -20.87 -0.28 9.38
C ALA A 124 -20.24 -0.20 7.98
N TYR A 125 -19.38 0.80 7.76
CA TYR A 125 -18.62 0.98 6.53
C TYR A 125 -17.39 1.86 6.80
N GLU A 126 -16.34 1.68 6.01
CA GLU A 126 -15.15 2.52 5.97
C GLU A 126 -14.99 3.06 4.55
N ILE A 127 -14.70 4.35 4.44
CA ILE A 127 -14.27 4.98 3.18
C ILE A 127 -13.01 5.76 3.53
N ALA A 128 -11.88 5.36 2.97
CA ALA A 128 -10.59 5.94 3.30
C ALA A 128 -10.02 6.79 2.17
N THR A 129 -10.89 7.35 1.32
CA THR A 129 -10.47 8.19 0.19
C THR A 129 -9.64 9.38 0.66
N GLN A 130 -8.41 9.46 0.18
CA GLN A 130 -7.51 10.58 0.45
C GLN A 130 -7.53 11.58 -0.72
N PRO A 131 -7.43 12.91 -0.45
CA PRO A 131 -7.30 13.91 -1.50
C PRO A 131 -6.20 13.57 -2.52
N GLY A 132 -6.47 13.81 -3.81
CA GLY A 132 -5.52 13.54 -4.89
C GLY A 132 -5.25 12.05 -5.17
N THR A 133 -6.02 11.14 -4.58
CA THR A 133 -5.82 9.69 -4.72
C THR A 133 -6.89 9.09 -5.61
N ALA A 134 -6.48 8.56 -6.75
CA ALA A 134 -7.37 7.94 -7.73
C ALA A 134 -7.61 6.45 -7.44
N LEU A 135 -6.58 5.76 -6.94
CA LEU A 135 -6.58 4.33 -6.65
C LEU A 135 -5.87 4.10 -5.31
N HIS A 136 -6.60 3.63 -4.31
CA HIS A 136 -6.09 3.46 -2.97
C HIS A 136 -6.23 2.01 -2.51
N PHE A 137 -5.13 1.38 -2.14
CA PHE A 137 -5.10 0.03 -1.61
C PHE A 137 -4.85 0.07 -0.11
N GLN A 138 -5.75 -0.48 0.69
CA GLN A 138 -5.52 -0.61 2.13
C GLN A 138 -5.34 -2.06 2.50
N VAL A 139 -4.43 -2.32 3.43
CA VAL A 139 -4.22 -3.64 4.00
C VAL A 139 -4.11 -3.56 5.51
N LEU A 140 -4.82 -4.45 6.18
CA LEU A 140 -4.87 -4.60 7.63
C LEU A 140 -4.66 -6.07 8.00
N GLU A 141 -3.98 -6.27 9.13
CA GLU A 141 -3.84 -7.58 9.76
C GLU A 141 -4.86 -7.70 10.90
N GLU A 142 -5.65 -8.77 10.85
CA GLU A 142 -6.55 -9.21 11.90
C GLU A 142 -6.04 -10.54 12.48
N GLU A 143 -6.49 -10.94 13.66
CA GLU A 143 -5.92 -12.08 14.43
C GLU A 143 -5.69 -13.36 13.61
N SER A 144 -6.59 -13.65 12.66
CA SER A 144 -6.52 -14.83 11.80
C SER A 144 -6.68 -14.54 10.32
N ALA A 145 -6.58 -13.28 9.90
CA ALA A 145 -6.90 -12.89 8.53
C ALA A 145 -6.10 -11.68 8.05
N LEU A 146 -5.88 -11.64 6.73
CA LEU A 146 -5.42 -10.45 6.04
C LEU A 146 -6.63 -9.79 5.37
N LEU A 147 -7.03 -8.62 5.87
CA LEU A 147 -8.09 -7.82 5.28
C LEU A 147 -7.48 -6.79 4.33
N TYR A 148 -8.09 -6.62 3.16
CA TYR A 148 -7.67 -5.60 2.22
C TYR A 148 -8.82 -5.16 1.32
N ASN A 149 -8.81 -3.89 0.94
CA ASN A 149 -9.77 -3.26 0.04
C ASN A 149 -9.05 -2.35 -0.96
N ILE A 150 -9.77 -2.03 -2.03
CA ILE A 150 -9.36 -1.04 -3.03
C ILE A 150 -10.47 -0.01 -3.12
N ASP A 151 -10.14 1.23 -2.76
CA ASP A 151 -11.00 2.39 -2.93
C ASP A 151 -10.64 3.10 -4.24
N LEU A 152 -11.68 3.49 -5.00
CA LEU A 152 -11.56 4.12 -6.31
C LEU A 152 -12.16 5.51 -6.28
N HIS A 153 -11.44 6.48 -6.85
CA HIS A 153 -12.04 7.78 -7.12
C HIS A 153 -13.04 7.66 -8.28
N THR A 154 -14.31 7.95 -7.99
CA THR A 154 -15.38 7.90 -8.97
C THR A 154 -15.13 8.92 -10.09
N GLY A 155 -15.08 8.45 -11.34
CA GLY A 155 -14.85 9.31 -12.51
C GLY A 155 -13.40 9.39 -12.98
N LEU A 156 -12.43 8.88 -12.20
CA LEU A 156 -11.03 8.75 -12.63
C LEU A 156 -10.66 7.30 -12.95
N ILE A 157 -11.14 6.34 -12.15
CA ILE A 157 -10.88 4.92 -12.32
C ILE A 157 -12.19 4.15 -12.53
N SER A 158 -12.20 3.21 -13.47
CA SER A 158 -13.35 2.33 -13.72
C SER A 158 -13.50 1.26 -12.64
N LYS A 159 -14.73 0.86 -12.33
CA LYS A 159 -15.01 -0.21 -11.35
C LYS A 159 -14.46 -1.56 -11.81
N GLU A 160 -14.38 -1.77 -13.11
CA GLU A 160 -13.83 -2.96 -13.76
C GLU A 160 -12.32 -3.07 -13.51
N LEU A 161 -11.59 -1.94 -13.50
CA LEU A 161 -10.17 -1.94 -13.17
C LEU A 161 -9.97 -2.35 -11.71
N GLY A 162 -10.69 -1.75 -10.76
CA GLY A 162 -10.58 -2.13 -9.35
C GLY A 162 -10.91 -3.61 -9.10
N SER A 163 -11.97 -4.12 -9.74
CA SER A 163 -12.34 -5.54 -9.67
C SER A 163 -11.25 -6.46 -10.24
N THR A 164 -10.56 -6.01 -11.29
CA THR A 164 -9.45 -6.74 -11.90
C THR A 164 -8.21 -6.75 -11.01
N LEU A 165 -7.86 -5.61 -10.43
CA LEU A 165 -6.76 -5.50 -9.47
C LEU A 165 -6.99 -6.37 -8.24
N MET A 166 -8.22 -6.39 -7.70
CA MET A 166 -8.60 -7.25 -6.58
C MET A 166 -8.40 -8.74 -6.92
N ARG A 167 -8.80 -9.17 -8.13
CA ARG A 167 -8.60 -10.55 -8.60
C ARG A 167 -7.12 -10.90 -8.81
N HIS A 168 -6.34 -9.97 -9.35
CA HIS A 168 -4.90 -10.13 -9.53
C HIS A 168 -4.19 -10.28 -8.18
N LEU A 169 -4.50 -9.42 -7.20
CA LEU A 169 -4.01 -9.53 -5.83
C LEU A 169 -4.34 -10.90 -5.24
N GLY A 170 -5.60 -11.33 -5.29
CA GLY A 170 -6.01 -12.65 -4.79
C GLY A 170 -5.22 -13.80 -5.45
N THR A 171 -5.03 -13.74 -6.77
CA THR A 171 -4.25 -14.75 -7.50
C THR A 171 -2.79 -14.77 -7.06
N ILE A 172 -2.12 -13.61 -7.01
CA ILE A 172 -0.73 -13.49 -6.60
C ILE A 172 -0.52 -14.05 -5.19
N LEU A 173 -1.35 -13.63 -4.24
CA LEU A 173 -1.25 -14.05 -2.84
C LEU A 173 -1.48 -15.56 -2.69
N GLN A 174 -2.49 -16.12 -3.36
CA GLN A 174 -2.76 -17.55 -3.33
C GLN A 174 -1.63 -18.37 -3.96
N THR A 175 -1.07 -17.93 -5.07
CA THR A 175 0.06 -18.61 -5.74
C THR A 175 1.30 -18.62 -4.85
N LEU A 176 1.66 -17.46 -4.29
CA LEU A 176 2.81 -17.34 -3.39
C LEU A 176 2.65 -18.13 -2.08
N ALA A 177 1.42 -18.30 -1.60
CA ALA A 177 1.11 -19.08 -0.40
C ALA A 177 1.21 -20.60 -0.63
N LYS A 178 1.01 -21.07 -1.88
CA LYS A 178 1.01 -22.51 -2.21
C LYS A 178 2.39 -23.12 -2.27
N SER A 179 3.41 -22.38 -2.73
CA SER A 179 4.74 -22.94 -2.94
C SER A 179 5.84 -21.87 -2.81
N PRO A 180 6.91 -22.15 -2.04
CA PRO A 180 8.10 -21.29 -1.98
C PRO A 180 8.77 -21.10 -3.34
N ALA A 181 8.62 -22.04 -4.28
CA ALA A 181 9.20 -21.92 -5.62
C ALA A 181 8.63 -20.73 -6.41
N GLU A 182 7.36 -20.37 -6.17
CA GLU A 182 6.68 -19.28 -6.88
C GLU A 182 7.31 -17.92 -6.61
N TRP A 183 7.95 -17.74 -5.45
CA TRP A 183 8.67 -16.52 -5.11
C TRP A 183 9.86 -16.25 -6.04
N ASN A 184 10.40 -17.30 -6.68
CA ASN A 184 11.52 -17.21 -7.60
C ASN A 184 11.07 -17.05 -9.07
N THR A 185 9.77 -16.99 -9.34
CA THR A 185 9.24 -16.73 -10.70
C THR A 185 9.09 -15.23 -10.95
N ARG A 186 9.07 -14.83 -12.23
CA ARG A 186 8.86 -13.43 -12.61
C ARG A 186 7.49 -12.94 -12.11
N PRO A 187 7.36 -11.68 -11.63
CA PRO A 187 6.09 -11.17 -11.11
C PRO A 187 4.91 -11.35 -12.06
N GLN A 188 5.10 -11.09 -13.36
CA GLN A 188 4.06 -11.22 -14.38
C GLN A 188 3.58 -12.67 -14.59
N SER A 189 4.45 -13.66 -14.36
CA SER A 189 4.10 -15.08 -14.51
C SER A 189 3.07 -15.56 -13.49
N LEU A 190 3.03 -14.92 -12.30
CA LEU A 190 2.09 -15.24 -11.23
C LEU A 190 0.62 -15.04 -11.63
N LEU A 191 0.36 -14.20 -12.64
CA LEU A 191 -0.97 -13.89 -13.14
C LEU A 191 -1.38 -14.72 -14.37
N ILE A 192 -0.42 -15.37 -15.03
CA ILE A 192 -0.65 -16.14 -16.26
C ILE A 192 -1.10 -17.58 -15.94
N ALA A 193 -0.72 -18.12 -14.78
CA ALA A 193 -0.95 -19.51 -14.39
C ALA A 193 -2.43 -19.94 -14.21
N ASN A 194 -3.39 -19.01 -14.30
CA ASN A 194 -4.83 -19.30 -14.17
C ASN A 194 -5.62 -19.31 -15.50
N LYS A 195 -4.95 -19.42 -16.66
CA LYS A 195 -5.63 -19.50 -17.97
C LYS A 195 -6.09 -20.91 -18.39
N GLU A 196 -5.76 -21.97 -17.65
CA GLU A 196 -6.22 -23.33 -17.98
C GLU A 196 -7.37 -23.79 -17.09
N VAL A 197 -8.59 -23.41 -17.47
CA VAL A 197 -9.75 -24.29 -17.23
C VAL A 197 -10.36 -24.56 -18.61
N PRO A 198 -10.19 -25.76 -19.18
CA PRO A 198 -10.89 -26.12 -20.40
C PRO A 198 -12.38 -26.22 -20.09
N ARG A 199 -13.20 -25.44 -20.80
CA ARG A 199 -14.65 -25.64 -20.84
C ARG A 199 -14.90 -26.93 -21.62
N GLY A 200 -15.16 -28.01 -20.89
CA GLY A 200 -15.93 -29.16 -21.37
C GLY A 200 -17.42 -28.89 -21.24
#